data_AF-A0A3D1V403-F1
#
_entry.id   AF-A0A3D1V403-F1
#
_cell.length_a   1.000
_cell.length_b   1.000
_cell.length_c   1.000
_cell.angle_alpha   90.00
_cell.angle_beta   90.00
_cell.angle_gamma   90.00
#
_symmetry.space_group_name_H-M   'P 1'
#
loop_
_entity.id
_entity.type
_entity.pdbx_description
1 polymer ?
#
loop_
_entity_poly.entity_id
_entity_poly.type
_entity_poly.pdbx_seq_one_letter_code
_entity_poly.pdbx_strand_id
1 'polypeptide(L)'
;PDFKAVVDNAWAVDQIASAARVRRVVVKLLIEIDVLTGRSGVVDSTAALALADLIRATDGVELVGLHGYAGHAQVQPEAVRRERNDPAMALLADVVETLREHGHEIPVLTGGGTGTASMDAQRGLLTELQAGSFLLMDVAYRNAGAPFENALFCRSTIISRPTPERAVCDAGQKTLTADSGPAEVIGRPGVRYLRGSDEHGSLVVEPVALEDDLAVGDVIQLIPSHVCTTINLHDVLVGVRDGRVEVVWPVATRGHVW
;
A
#
# COMPACT_ATOMS: atom_id res chain seq x y z
N PRO A 1 8.40 15.01 20.86
CA PRO A 1 7.76 14.07 19.91
C PRO A 1 8.61 13.96 18.63
N ASP A 2 8.98 12.76 18.19
CA ASP A 2 9.68 12.57 16.91
C ASP A 2 8.69 12.42 15.73
N PHE A 3 7.57 13.15 15.82
CA PHE A 3 6.54 13.17 14.80
C PHE A 3 7.03 13.95 13.58
N LYS A 4 6.78 13.40 12.40
CA LYS A 4 7.11 13.99 11.10
C LYS A 4 5.83 14.11 10.28
N ALA A 5 5.64 15.22 9.59
CA ALA A 5 4.55 15.42 8.65
C ALA A 5 5.11 15.68 7.24
N VAL A 6 4.34 15.29 6.23
CA VAL A 6 4.67 15.54 4.83
C VAL A 6 3.83 16.71 4.35
N VAL A 7 4.44 17.65 3.62
CA VAL A 7 3.79 18.85 3.07
C VAL A 7 4.19 19.05 1.62
N ASP A 8 3.32 19.68 0.85
CA ASP A 8 3.59 20.05 -0.55
C ASP A 8 3.15 21.49 -0.88
N ASN A 9 2.67 22.24 0.12
CA ASN A 9 2.15 23.59 -0.09
C ASN A 9 2.34 24.49 1.15
N ALA A 10 2.36 25.81 0.90
CA ALA A 10 2.58 26.83 1.91
C ALA A 10 1.47 26.88 2.98
N TRP A 11 0.22 26.59 2.59
CA TRP A 11 -0.90 26.61 3.53
C TRP A 11 -0.72 25.54 4.62
N ALA A 12 -0.33 24.32 4.26
CA ALA A 12 -0.07 23.25 5.21
C ALA A 12 1.07 23.60 6.19
N VAL A 13 2.15 24.21 5.68
CA VAL A 13 3.25 24.71 6.51
C VAL A 13 2.75 25.71 7.55
N ASP A 14 1.96 26.71 7.14
CA ASP A 14 1.42 27.72 8.05
C ASP A 14 0.49 27.12 9.11
N GLN A 15 -0.42 26.23 8.72
CA GLN A 15 -1.35 25.60 9.66
C GLN A 15 -0.62 24.73 10.69
N ILE A 16 0.33 23.90 10.25
CA ILE A 16 1.12 23.06 11.15
C ILE A 16 1.96 23.95 12.08
N ALA A 17 2.63 24.97 11.55
CA ALA A 17 3.45 25.88 12.34
C ALA A 17 2.62 26.64 13.38
N SER A 18 1.42 27.11 13.02
CA SER A 18 0.47 27.75 13.94
C SER A 18 0.10 26.83 15.10
N ALA A 19 -0.29 25.59 14.82
CA ALA A 19 -0.60 24.60 15.84
C ALA A 19 0.63 24.25 16.70
N ALA A 20 1.81 24.12 16.08
CA ALA A 20 3.07 23.81 16.75
C ALA A 20 3.47 24.92 17.74
N ARG A 21 3.33 26.21 17.34
CA ARG A 21 3.58 27.36 18.22
C ARG A 21 2.63 27.39 19.41
N VAL A 22 1.33 27.14 19.20
CA VAL A 22 0.34 27.05 20.30
C VAL A 22 0.72 25.94 21.28
N ARG A 23 1.19 24.80 20.77
CA ARG A 23 1.62 23.65 21.59
C ARG A 23 3.06 23.75 22.11
N ARG A 24 3.81 24.79 21.71
CA ARG A 24 5.22 24.99 22.04
C ARG A 24 6.09 23.78 21.69
N VAL A 25 5.87 23.23 20.49
CA VAL A 25 6.66 22.15 19.91
C VAL A 25 7.24 22.59 18.57
N VAL A 26 8.23 21.86 18.07
CA VAL A 26 8.71 21.95 16.70
C VAL A 26 8.24 20.69 15.97
N VAL A 27 7.57 20.85 14.83
CA VAL A 27 7.15 19.74 13.98
C VAL A 27 8.14 19.58 12.84
N LYS A 28 8.68 18.37 12.71
CA LYS A 28 9.58 18.01 11.61
C LYS A 28 8.77 17.82 10.33
N LEU A 29 9.20 18.43 9.24
CA LEU A 29 8.54 18.40 7.96
C LEU A 29 9.42 17.73 6.90
N LEU A 30 8.78 16.96 6.03
CA LEU A 30 9.33 16.55 4.75
C LEU A 30 8.53 17.20 3.63
N ILE A 31 9.20 17.56 2.55
CA ILE A 31 8.51 18.02 1.34
C ILE A 31 8.21 16.80 0.46
N GLU A 32 6.94 16.58 0.08
CA GLU A 32 6.59 15.57 -0.94
C GLU A 32 6.97 16.10 -2.33
N ILE A 33 7.70 15.28 -3.08
CA ILE A 33 8.04 15.52 -4.47
C ILE A 33 7.16 14.62 -5.32
N ASP A 34 6.47 15.19 -6.31
CA ASP A 34 5.78 14.38 -7.31
C ASP A 34 6.81 13.75 -8.25
N VAL A 35 7.22 12.54 -7.90
CA VAL A 35 8.15 11.72 -8.66
C VAL A 35 7.48 11.04 -9.85
N LEU A 36 6.72 11.82 -10.64
CA LEU A 36 5.98 11.40 -11.85
C LEU A 36 4.78 10.48 -11.56
N THR A 37 4.25 10.50 -10.34
CA THR A 37 3.07 9.72 -9.97
C THR A 37 1.77 10.47 -10.28
N GLY A 38 1.79 11.80 -10.32
CA GLY A 38 0.61 12.62 -10.63
C GLY A 38 -0.44 12.58 -9.52
N ARG A 39 -0.01 12.50 -8.25
CA ARG A 39 -0.91 12.41 -7.08
C ARG A 39 -0.86 13.66 -6.20
N SER A 40 0.26 13.85 -5.52
CA SER A 40 0.55 14.93 -4.57
C SER A 40 2.04 15.24 -4.64
N GLY A 41 2.46 16.35 -4.05
CA GLY A 41 3.85 16.80 -4.08
C GLY A 41 4.12 17.95 -5.03
N VAL A 42 5.21 18.65 -4.77
CA VAL A 42 5.72 19.70 -5.66
C VAL A 42 6.38 19.06 -6.89
N VAL A 43 6.26 19.72 -8.04
CA VAL A 43 6.55 19.11 -9.35
C VAL A 43 7.95 19.41 -9.89
N ASP A 44 8.71 20.30 -9.25
CA ASP A 44 10.06 20.65 -9.66
C ASP A 44 10.93 21.19 -8.50
N SER A 45 12.24 21.30 -8.74
CA SER A 45 13.20 21.78 -7.75
C SER A 45 13.00 23.25 -7.36
N THR A 46 12.40 24.07 -8.22
CA THR A 46 12.14 25.50 -7.90
C THR A 46 11.04 25.61 -6.85
N ALA A 47 9.95 24.87 -7.03
CA ALA A 47 8.87 24.78 -6.06
C ALA A 47 9.33 24.15 -4.74
N ALA A 48 10.17 23.10 -4.82
CA ALA A 48 10.74 22.47 -3.63
C ALA A 48 11.65 23.44 -2.84
N LEU A 49 12.52 24.20 -3.53
CA LEU A 49 13.38 25.20 -2.92
C LEU A 49 12.56 26.32 -2.26
N ALA A 50 11.53 26.83 -2.93
CA ALA A 50 10.66 27.86 -2.37
C ALA A 50 9.96 27.40 -1.09
N LEU A 51 9.49 26.14 -1.05
CA LEU A 51 8.86 25.58 0.14
C LEU A 51 9.88 25.31 1.27
N ALA A 52 11.09 24.87 0.93
CA ALA A 52 12.17 24.69 1.90
C ALA A 52 12.61 26.02 2.53
N ASP A 53 12.71 27.08 1.74
CA ASP A 53 12.99 28.43 2.23
C ASP A 53 11.89 28.95 3.14
N LEU A 54 10.62 28.71 2.79
CA LEU A 54 9.49 29.04 3.65
C LEU A 54 9.56 28.30 4.99
N ILE A 55 9.80 26.98 4.97
CA ILE A 55 9.91 26.18 6.21
C ILE A 55 11.06 26.71 7.08
N ARG A 56 12.23 26.98 6.50
CA ARG A 56 13.39 27.54 7.20
C ARG A 56 13.10 28.90 7.85
N ALA A 57 12.24 29.71 7.24
CA ALA A 57 11.84 31.01 7.76
C ALA A 57 10.65 30.97 8.75
N THR A 58 10.09 29.79 9.04
CA THR A 58 8.84 29.66 9.81
C THR A 58 9.09 29.02 11.18
N ASP A 59 8.86 29.79 12.25
CA ASP A 59 8.94 29.28 13.62
C ASP A 59 7.89 28.19 13.90
N GLY A 60 8.32 27.11 14.55
CA GLY A 60 7.50 25.97 14.95
C GLY A 60 7.58 24.76 14.03
N VAL A 61 8.32 24.86 12.92
CA VAL A 61 8.58 23.76 11.98
C VAL A 61 10.07 23.66 11.64
N GLU A 62 10.48 22.49 11.18
CA GLU A 62 11.86 22.20 10.79
C GLU A 62 11.86 21.30 9.56
N LEU A 63 12.57 21.68 8.49
CA LEU A 63 12.76 20.79 7.34
C LEU A 63 13.76 19.70 7.71
N VAL A 64 13.37 18.43 7.59
CA VAL A 64 14.25 17.28 7.88
C VAL A 64 14.46 16.36 6.68
N GLY A 65 13.80 16.61 5.55
CA GLY A 65 13.91 15.69 4.44
C GLY A 65 12.96 15.93 3.28
N LEU A 66 13.01 14.98 2.34
CA LEU A 66 12.06 14.88 1.24
C LEU A 66 11.39 13.51 1.24
N HIS A 67 10.17 13.48 0.74
CA HIS A 67 9.41 12.26 0.49
C HIS A 67 9.18 12.12 -1.01
N GLY A 68 9.46 10.95 -1.57
CA GLY A 68 9.24 10.66 -2.99
C GLY A 68 8.76 9.23 -3.18
N TYR A 69 7.46 9.05 -3.42
CA TYR A 69 6.84 7.72 -3.51
C TYR A 69 6.38 7.40 -4.94
N ALA A 70 7.12 6.51 -5.62
CA ALA A 70 6.78 6.02 -6.95
C ALA A 70 5.65 4.97 -6.92
N GLY A 71 4.43 5.39 -6.56
CA GLY A 71 3.27 4.51 -6.44
C GLY A 71 2.90 3.81 -7.74
N HIS A 72 3.08 4.50 -8.87
CA HIS A 72 2.80 4.00 -10.21
C HIS A 72 3.73 2.85 -10.66
N ALA A 73 4.82 2.59 -9.95
CA ALA A 73 5.76 1.50 -10.23
C ALA A 73 5.49 0.22 -9.41
N GLN A 74 4.71 0.28 -8.33
CA GLN A 74 4.66 -0.78 -7.32
C GLN A 74 4.14 -2.13 -7.85
N VAL A 75 2.93 -2.14 -8.40
CA VAL A 75 2.25 -3.35 -8.89
C VAL A 75 2.44 -3.46 -10.40
N GLN A 76 3.67 -3.74 -10.81
CA GLN A 76 4.06 -3.89 -12.21
C GLN A 76 5.07 -5.04 -12.37
N PRO A 77 5.11 -5.72 -13.53
CA PRO A 77 6.22 -6.63 -13.86
C PRO A 77 7.58 -5.92 -13.74
N GLU A 78 8.64 -6.65 -13.40
CA GLU A 78 9.95 -6.08 -13.07
C GLU A 78 10.48 -5.10 -14.13
N ALA A 79 10.40 -5.45 -15.42
CA ALA A 79 10.88 -4.58 -16.50
C ALA A 79 10.16 -3.21 -16.52
N VAL A 80 8.83 -3.22 -16.38
CA VAL A 80 7.99 -2.00 -16.34
C VAL A 80 8.19 -1.24 -15.04
N ARG A 81 8.38 -1.96 -13.92
CA ARG A 81 8.70 -1.35 -12.63
C ARG A 81 9.99 -0.54 -12.71
N ARG A 82 11.04 -1.10 -13.33
CA ARG A 82 12.32 -0.40 -13.55
C ARG A 82 12.15 0.85 -14.39
N GLU A 83 11.50 0.72 -15.55
CA GLU A 83 11.24 1.81 -16.49
C GLU A 83 10.53 3.00 -15.83
N ARG A 84 9.63 2.74 -14.87
CA ARG A 84 8.90 3.78 -14.12
C ARG A 84 9.68 4.34 -12.94
N ASN A 85 10.35 3.47 -12.19
CA ASN A 85 11.00 3.86 -10.93
C ASN A 85 12.33 4.60 -11.14
N ASP A 86 13.07 4.29 -12.20
CA ASP A 86 14.35 4.94 -12.49
C ASP A 86 14.22 6.46 -12.73
N PRO A 87 13.34 6.96 -13.64
CA PRO A 87 13.16 8.40 -13.81
C PRO A 87 12.57 9.09 -12.57
N ALA A 88 11.69 8.41 -11.83
CA ALA A 88 11.12 8.92 -10.58
C ALA A 88 12.23 9.22 -9.55
N MET A 89 13.21 8.33 -9.43
CA MET A 89 14.28 8.43 -8.44
C MET A 89 15.42 9.33 -8.91
N ALA A 90 15.64 9.44 -10.22
CA ALA A 90 16.51 10.46 -10.80
C ALA A 90 15.99 11.88 -10.49
N LEU A 91 14.70 12.13 -10.73
CA LEU A 91 14.08 13.42 -10.40
C LEU A 91 14.19 13.77 -8.91
N LEU A 92 13.99 12.78 -8.03
CA LEU A 92 14.17 12.97 -6.60
C LEU A 92 15.62 13.34 -6.25
N ALA A 93 16.61 12.70 -6.88
CA ALA A 93 18.02 13.01 -6.68
C ALA A 93 18.37 14.45 -7.10
N ASP A 94 17.90 14.88 -8.28
CA ASP A 94 18.12 16.25 -8.80
C ASP A 94 17.56 17.32 -7.84
N VAL A 95 16.40 17.06 -7.24
CA VAL A 95 15.80 17.95 -6.22
C VAL A 95 16.68 17.99 -4.97
N VAL A 96 17.15 16.84 -4.47
CA VAL A 96 18.04 16.77 -3.30
C VAL A 96 19.32 17.58 -3.53
N GLU A 97 19.95 17.42 -4.69
CA GLU A 97 21.16 18.17 -5.07
C GLU A 97 20.88 19.67 -5.09
N THR A 98 19.79 20.08 -5.74
CA THR A 98 19.38 21.49 -5.80
C THR A 98 19.21 22.09 -4.40
N LEU A 99 18.49 21.42 -3.49
CA LEU A 99 18.31 21.93 -2.12
C LEU A 99 19.62 22.03 -1.34
N ARG A 100 20.52 21.05 -1.49
CA ARG A 100 21.84 21.06 -0.83
C ARG A 100 22.73 22.19 -1.31
N GLU A 101 22.73 22.48 -2.61
CA GLU A 101 23.46 23.62 -3.18
C GLU A 101 22.98 24.97 -2.62
N HIS A 102 21.72 25.05 -2.20
CA HIS A 102 21.12 26.22 -1.57
C HIS A 102 21.19 26.20 -0.03
N GLY A 103 21.99 25.29 0.54
CA GLY A 103 22.30 25.23 1.96
C GLY A 103 21.23 24.59 2.84
N HIS A 104 20.32 23.79 2.27
CA HIS A 104 19.38 22.98 3.04
C HIS A 104 19.96 21.59 3.31
N GLU A 105 19.95 21.17 4.57
CA GLU A 105 20.32 19.80 4.96
C GLU A 105 19.14 18.85 4.73
N ILE A 106 19.41 17.72 4.06
CA ILE A 106 18.40 16.69 3.75
C ILE A 106 18.87 15.35 4.34
N PRO A 107 18.71 15.15 5.67
CA PRO A 107 19.14 13.92 6.35
C PRO A 107 18.17 12.76 6.14
N VAL A 108 16.91 13.04 5.81
CA VAL A 108 15.90 12.00 5.50
C VAL A 108 15.48 12.11 4.03
N LEU A 109 15.64 11.01 3.31
CA LEU A 109 15.06 10.83 1.99
C LEU A 109 14.27 9.53 2.01
N THR A 110 12.94 9.62 2.03
CA THR A 110 12.05 8.50 2.31
C THR A 110 11.06 8.26 1.18
N GLY A 111 10.75 7.00 0.94
CA GLY A 111 9.93 6.57 -0.17
C GLY A 111 9.97 5.06 -0.34
N GLY A 112 9.78 4.58 -1.55
CA GLY A 112 9.81 3.15 -1.85
C GLY A 112 8.63 2.37 -1.27
N GLY A 113 8.14 1.39 -2.03
CA GLY A 113 7.05 0.51 -1.59
C GLY A 113 7.44 -0.94 -1.76
N THR A 114 6.51 -1.85 -1.45
CA THR A 114 6.74 -3.31 -1.54
C THR A 114 7.30 -3.74 -2.89
N GLY A 115 6.83 -3.15 -3.99
CA GLY A 115 7.29 -3.50 -5.32
C GLY A 115 8.70 -2.99 -5.60
N THR A 116 9.01 -1.75 -5.21
CA THR A 116 10.28 -1.09 -5.57
C THR A 116 11.38 -1.26 -4.52
N ALA A 117 11.07 -1.74 -3.31
CA ALA A 117 11.97 -1.75 -2.15
C ALA A 117 13.35 -2.34 -2.43
N SER A 118 13.45 -3.49 -3.12
CA SER A 118 14.73 -4.11 -3.43
C SER A 118 15.58 -3.27 -4.38
N MET A 119 14.96 -2.65 -5.38
CA MET A 119 15.64 -1.79 -6.34
C MET A 119 16.06 -0.46 -5.71
N ASP A 120 15.20 0.13 -4.88
CA ASP A 120 15.47 1.37 -4.19
C ASP A 120 16.60 1.20 -3.15
N ALA A 121 16.62 0.07 -2.43
CA ALA A 121 17.72 -0.29 -1.53
C ALA A 121 19.05 -0.43 -2.29
N GLN A 122 19.05 -1.09 -3.44
CA GLN A 122 20.25 -1.24 -4.27
C GLN A 122 20.75 0.08 -4.85
N ARG A 123 19.84 1.00 -5.20
CA ARG A 123 20.21 2.33 -5.70
C ARG A 123 20.94 3.16 -4.65
N GLY A 124 20.62 2.97 -3.36
CA GLY A 124 21.29 3.65 -2.25
C GLY A 124 20.99 5.16 -2.15
N LEU A 125 19.99 5.65 -2.87
CA LEU A 125 19.54 7.04 -2.82
C LEU A 125 18.73 7.30 -1.54
N LEU A 126 17.71 6.48 -1.28
CA LEU A 126 16.80 6.64 -0.13
C LEU A 126 17.51 6.23 1.16
N THR A 127 17.27 7.01 2.23
CA THR A 127 17.74 6.69 3.58
C THR A 127 16.74 5.84 4.36
N GLU A 128 15.49 5.76 3.88
CA GLU A 128 14.39 5.03 4.51
C GLU A 128 13.45 4.45 3.43
N LEU A 129 12.93 3.24 3.67
CA LEU A 129 11.94 2.57 2.81
C LEU A 129 10.59 2.42 3.51
N GLN A 130 9.50 2.64 2.76
CA GLN A 130 8.11 2.66 3.27
C GLN A 130 7.28 1.45 2.81
N ALA A 131 7.92 0.30 2.56
CA ALA A 131 7.21 -0.92 2.15
C ALA A 131 6.25 -1.41 3.25
N GLY A 132 4.99 -1.68 2.87
CA GLY A 132 3.94 -2.13 3.79
C GLY A 132 3.38 -3.51 3.45
N SER A 133 2.84 -3.68 2.24
CA SER A 133 2.15 -4.91 1.82
C SER A 133 3.01 -6.18 1.85
N PHE A 134 4.34 -6.05 1.85
CA PHE A 134 5.28 -7.18 1.80
C PHE A 134 5.09 -8.21 2.92
N LEU A 135 4.54 -7.77 4.06
CA LEU A 135 4.31 -8.63 5.22
C LEU A 135 3.22 -9.70 4.97
N LEU A 136 2.26 -9.40 4.10
CA LEU A 136 1.01 -10.15 3.98
C LEU A 136 0.69 -10.58 2.55
N MET A 137 1.03 -9.72 1.59
CA MET A 137 0.86 -9.92 0.15
C MET A 137 -0.60 -10.12 -0.29
N ASP A 138 -0.81 -10.00 -1.59
CA ASP A 138 -2.11 -10.15 -2.24
C ASP A 138 -1.92 -10.69 -3.67
N VAL A 139 -3.02 -10.93 -4.38
CA VAL A 139 -2.99 -11.40 -5.78
C VAL A 139 -2.22 -10.43 -6.67
N ALA A 140 -2.41 -9.13 -6.47
CA ALA A 140 -1.82 -8.10 -7.31
C ALA A 140 -0.28 -8.09 -7.20
N TYR A 141 0.27 -8.07 -6.00
CA TYR A 141 1.72 -8.12 -5.79
C TYR A 141 2.33 -9.46 -6.22
N ARG A 142 1.67 -10.58 -5.94
CA ARG A 142 2.14 -11.90 -6.39
C ARG A 142 2.23 -11.96 -7.91
N ASN A 143 1.20 -11.50 -8.62
CA ASN A 143 1.19 -11.47 -10.08
C ASN A 143 2.21 -10.46 -10.66
N ALA A 144 2.55 -9.42 -9.90
CA ALA A 144 3.64 -8.50 -10.23
C ALA A 144 5.05 -9.09 -9.95
N GLY A 145 5.15 -10.33 -9.49
CA GLY A 145 6.41 -11.03 -9.25
C GLY A 145 7.15 -10.58 -7.98
N ALA A 146 6.43 -10.06 -6.98
CA ALA A 146 7.05 -9.75 -5.70
C ALA A 146 7.46 -11.04 -4.95
N PRO A 147 8.63 -11.07 -4.28
CA PRO A 147 9.29 -12.31 -3.85
C PRO A 147 8.80 -12.85 -2.50
N PHE A 148 7.69 -12.33 -1.98
CA PHE A 148 7.17 -12.69 -0.66
C PHE A 148 5.99 -13.65 -0.79
N GLU A 149 5.84 -14.54 0.18
CA GLU A 149 4.73 -15.48 0.24
C GLU A 149 3.43 -14.78 0.65
N ASN A 150 2.28 -15.35 0.23
CA ASN A 150 0.99 -14.91 0.72
C ASN A 150 0.78 -15.37 2.16
N ALA A 151 0.48 -14.42 3.05
CA ALA A 151 0.17 -14.68 4.46
C ALA A 151 -1.20 -14.13 4.89
N LEU A 152 -1.88 -13.35 4.04
CA LEU A 152 -3.27 -12.95 4.26
C LEU A 152 -4.24 -13.77 3.43
N PHE A 153 -5.24 -14.34 4.11
CA PHE A 153 -6.30 -15.14 3.50
C PHE A 153 -7.66 -14.76 4.08
N CYS A 154 -8.69 -14.80 3.24
CA CYS A 154 -10.07 -14.80 3.67
C CYS A 154 -10.59 -16.26 3.66
N ARG A 155 -11.06 -16.72 4.81
CA ARG A 155 -11.74 -18.03 4.94
C ARG A 155 -13.22 -17.84 4.65
N SER A 156 -13.77 -18.61 3.72
CA SER A 156 -15.16 -18.48 3.27
C SER A 156 -15.81 -19.84 3.13
N THR A 157 -17.13 -19.92 3.34
CA THR A 157 -17.91 -21.15 3.24
C THR A 157 -18.70 -21.16 1.93
N ILE A 158 -18.74 -22.29 1.23
CA ILE A 158 -19.68 -22.49 0.13
C ILE A 158 -21.09 -22.60 0.70
N ILE A 159 -21.95 -21.65 0.33
CA ILE A 159 -23.34 -21.55 0.82
C ILE A 159 -24.37 -21.93 -0.24
N SER A 160 -23.97 -22.03 -1.51
CA SER A 160 -24.85 -22.49 -2.57
C SER A 160 -24.08 -23.13 -3.72
N ARG A 161 -24.66 -24.19 -4.30
CA ARG A 161 -24.16 -24.90 -5.48
C ARG A 161 -25.30 -25.21 -6.46
N PRO A 162 -25.88 -24.19 -7.12
CA PRO A 162 -27.10 -24.36 -7.89
C PRO A 162 -26.90 -25.07 -9.24
N THR A 163 -25.68 -25.11 -9.78
CA THR A 163 -25.32 -25.90 -10.97
C THR A 163 -23.91 -26.48 -10.81
N PRO A 164 -23.51 -27.49 -11.59
CA PRO A 164 -22.14 -28.02 -11.58
C PRO A 164 -21.06 -26.97 -11.88
N GLU A 165 -21.37 -25.91 -12.63
CA GLU A 165 -20.40 -24.88 -13.06
C GLU A 165 -20.43 -23.63 -12.18
N ARG A 166 -21.38 -23.53 -11.23
CA ARG A 166 -21.57 -22.33 -10.40
C ARG A 166 -21.63 -22.66 -8.92
N ALA A 167 -20.80 -22.00 -8.12
CA ALA A 167 -20.87 -22.03 -6.66
C ALA A 167 -20.96 -20.61 -6.10
N VAL A 168 -21.43 -20.48 -4.86
CA VAL A 168 -21.52 -19.20 -4.15
C VAL A 168 -20.94 -19.39 -2.77
N CYS A 169 -20.04 -18.49 -2.37
CA CYS A 169 -19.48 -18.43 -1.04
C CYS A 169 -19.97 -17.19 -0.25
N ASP A 170 -19.78 -17.19 1.06
CA ASP A 170 -20.18 -16.11 1.98
C ASP A 170 -19.22 -14.91 2.03
N ALA A 171 -18.25 -14.83 1.11
CA ALA A 171 -17.31 -13.70 1.01
C ALA A 171 -17.69 -12.75 -0.13
N GLY A 172 -18.52 -11.75 0.17
CA GLY A 172 -18.87 -10.63 -0.71
C GLY A 172 -17.99 -9.39 -0.52
N GLN A 173 -18.47 -8.24 -0.99
CA GLN A 173 -17.79 -6.93 -0.94
C GLN A 173 -17.59 -6.38 0.47
N LYS A 174 -18.41 -6.83 1.44
CA LYS A 174 -18.20 -6.52 2.86
C LYS A 174 -17.08 -7.34 3.50
N THR A 175 -16.52 -8.30 2.76
CA THR A 175 -15.42 -9.17 3.20
C THR A 175 -14.15 -8.94 2.37
N LEU A 176 -14.31 -8.79 1.05
CA LEU A 176 -13.22 -8.65 0.07
C LEU A 176 -13.50 -7.45 -0.84
N THR A 177 -12.53 -6.57 -0.99
CA THR A 177 -12.59 -5.55 -2.05
C THR A 177 -12.19 -6.14 -3.40
N ALA A 178 -12.50 -5.43 -4.48
CA ALA A 178 -12.17 -5.84 -5.85
C ALA A 178 -11.45 -4.73 -6.65
N ASP A 179 -10.85 -3.77 -5.94
CA ASP A 179 -10.20 -2.59 -6.50
C ASP A 179 -8.94 -2.92 -7.32
N SER A 180 -8.38 -4.11 -7.12
CA SER A 180 -7.26 -4.66 -7.92
C SER A 180 -7.64 -5.94 -8.67
N GLY A 181 -8.93 -6.11 -8.99
CA GLY A 181 -9.46 -7.32 -9.63
C GLY A 181 -10.08 -8.30 -8.62
N PRO A 182 -10.43 -9.53 -9.05
CA PRO A 182 -11.03 -10.52 -8.16
C PRO A 182 -10.00 -11.13 -7.18
N ALA A 183 -10.50 -11.60 -6.04
CA ALA A 183 -9.76 -12.51 -5.17
C ALA A 183 -9.45 -13.84 -5.89
N GLU A 184 -8.55 -14.65 -5.32
CA GLU A 184 -8.19 -15.95 -5.90
C GLU A 184 -8.42 -17.10 -4.92
N VAL A 185 -9.07 -18.17 -5.40
CA VAL A 185 -9.29 -19.40 -4.62
C VAL A 185 -8.00 -20.22 -4.60
N ILE A 186 -7.57 -20.66 -3.42
CA ILE A 186 -6.34 -21.45 -3.26
C ILE A 186 -6.68 -22.94 -3.12
N GLY A 187 -5.81 -23.80 -3.65
CA GLY A 187 -5.88 -25.24 -3.43
C GLY A 187 -7.00 -25.95 -4.20
N ARG A 188 -7.75 -25.21 -5.03
CA ARG A 188 -8.82 -25.74 -5.89
C ARG A 188 -8.65 -25.27 -7.34
N PRO A 189 -7.72 -25.86 -8.10
CA PRO A 189 -7.54 -25.53 -9.52
C PRO A 189 -8.85 -25.65 -10.30
N GLY A 190 -9.16 -24.67 -11.14
CA GLY A 190 -10.42 -24.62 -11.90
C GLY A 190 -11.62 -24.03 -11.14
N VAL A 191 -11.49 -23.71 -9.85
CA VAL A 191 -12.47 -22.91 -9.11
C VAL A 191 -12.02 -21.45 -9.07
N ARG A 192 -12.80 -20.54 -9.64
CA ARG A 192 -12.42 -19.12 -9.79
C ARG A 192 -13.44 -18.20 -9.14
N TYR A 193 -12.95 -17.25 -8.35
CA TYR A 193 -13.78 -16.16 -7.85
C TYR A 193 -14.02 -15.14 -8.96
N LEU A 194 -15.28 -14.87 -9.28
CA LEU A 194 -15.66 -13.96 -10.36
C LEU A 194 -15.89 -12.54 -9.85
N ARG A 195 -16.78 -12.39 -8.87
CA ARG A 195 -17.18 -11.11 -8.27
C ARG A 195 -17.95 -11.33 -6.97
N GLY A 196 -17.93 -10.33 -6.10
CA GLY A 196 -18.82 -10.26 -4.93
C GLY A 196 -20.04 -9.36 -5.19
N SER A 197 -21.20 -9.74 -4.66
CA SER A 197 -22.23 -8.79 -4.20
C SER A 197 -21.91 -8.39 -2.75
N ASP A 198 -22.81 -7.72 -2.03
CA ASP A 198 -22.61 -7.35 -0.61
C ASP A 198 -22.03 -8.48 0.25
N GLU A 199 -22.74 -9.61 0.31
CA GLU A 199 -22.44 -10.74 1.22
C GLU A 199 -22.06 -12.03 0.47
N HIS A 200 -22.19 -12.07 -0.87
CA HIS A 200 -22.04 -13.31 -1.64
C HIS A 200 -20.94 -13.20 -2.68
N GLY A 201 -20.00 -14.15 -2.65
CA GLY A 201 -18.98 -14.34 -3.68
C GLY A 201 -19.44 -15.33 -4.74
N SER A 202 -19.53 -14.91 -6.00
CA SER A 202 -19.82 -15.82 -7.12
C SER A 202 -18.57 -16.54 -7.58
N LEU A 203 -18.62 -17.86 -7.63
CA LEU A 203 -17.55 -18.72 -8.11
C LEU A 203 -17.96 -19.41 -9.42
N VAL A 204 -17.01 -19.51 -10.35
CA VAL A 204 -17.10 -20.37 -11.54
C VAL A 204 -16.30 -21.63 -11.26
N VAL A 205 -16.89 -22.78 -11.59
CA VAL A 205 -16.20 -24.09 -11.57
C VAL A 205 -16.04 -24.55 -13.00
N GLU A 206 -14.80 -24.55 -13.45
CA GLU A 206 -14.41 -24.91 -14.81
C GLU A 206 -14.53 -26.43 -15.03
N PRO A 207 -14.62 -26.90 -16.29
CA PRO A 207 -14.73 -28.32 -16.62
C PRO A 207 -13.72 -29.23 -15.91
N VAL A 208 -12.47 -28.75 -15.75
CA VAL A 208 -11.39 -29.48 -15.07
C VAL A 208 -11.67 -29.73 -13.57
N ALA A 209 -12.55 -28.95 -12.97
CA ALA A 209 -12.93 -29.00 -11.56
C ALA A 209 -14.36 -29.51 -11.35
N LEU A 210 -15.04 -30.01 -12.39
CA LEU A 210 -16.40 -30.56 -12.24
C LEU A 210 -16.42 -31.88 -11.47
N GLU A 211 -15.31 -32.62 -11.50
CA GLU A 211 -15.10 -33.82 -10.70
C GLU A 211 -14.57 -33.51 -9.29
N ASP A 212 -14.27 -32.23 -8.98
CA ASP A 212 -13.92 -31.79 -7.62
C ASP A 212 -15.14 -31.94 -6.71
N ASP A 213 -14.90 -32.31 -5.45
CA ASP A 213 -15.94 -32.62 -4.46
C ASP A 213 -16.55 -31.37 -3.80
N LEU A 214 -16.44 -30.19 -4.45
CA LEU A 214 -16.86 -28.91 -3.91
C LEU A 214 -18.37 -28.88 -3.59
N ALA A 215 -18.67 -28.99 -2.29
CA ALA A 215 -20.01 -29.10 -1.75
C ALA A 215 -20.42 -27.86 -0.94
N VAL A 216 -21.74 -27.70 -0.72
CA VAL A 216 -22.25 -26.73 0.25
C VAL A 216 -21.78 -27.12 1.65
N GLY A 217 -21.23 -26.16 2.39
CA GLY A 217 -20.60 -26.37 3.69
C GLY A 217 -19.07 -26.46 3.62
N ASP A 218 -18.49 -26.67 2.44
CA ASP A 218 -17.04 -26.67 2.27
C ASP A 218 -16.45 -25.31 2.58
N VAL A 219 -15.26 -25.33 3.16
CA VAL A 219 -14.49 -24.14 3.48
C VAL A 219 -13.40 -23.97 2.43
N ILE A 220 -13.34 -22.77 1.86
CA ILE A 220 -12.31 -22.35 0.93
C ILE A 220 -11.47 -21.22 1.53
N GLN A 221 -10.27 -21.04 1.00
CA GLN A 221 -9.42 -19.90 1.28
C GLN A 221 -9.27 -19.04 0.02
N LEU A 222 -9.35 -17.73 0.21
CA LEU A 222 -9.26 -16.72 -0.82
C LEU A 222 -8.07 -15.79 -0.54
N ILE A 223 -7.19 -15.58 -1.52
CA ILE A 223 -6.20 -14.49 -1.47
C ILE A 223 -6.92 -13.21 -1.91
N PRO A 224 -6.92 -12.14 -1.11
CA PRO A 224 -7.53 -10.88 -1.51
C PRO A 224 -6.81 -10.27 -2.72
N SER A 225 -7.51 -9.45 -3.49
CA SER A 225 -6.89 -8.73 -4.60
C SER A 225 -5.92 -7.65 -4.13
N HIS A 226 -6.23 -7.03 -2.98
CA HIS A 226 -5.44 -5.94 -2.40
C HIS A 226 -5.53 -5.99 -0.87
N VAL A 227 -4.37 -6.04 -0.21
CA VAL A 227 -4.25 -6.23 1.24
C VAL A 227 -4.86 -5.08 2.05
N CYS A 228 -4.57 -3.83 1.71
CA CYS A 228 -4.86 -2.66 2.54
C CYS A 228 -6.37 -2.40 2.63
N THR A 229 -7.04 -2.42 1.49
CA THR A 229 -8.48 -2.19 1.36
C THR A 229 -9.28 -3.33 1.97
N THR A 230 -8.78 -4.57 1.89
CA THR A 230 -9.39 -5.72 2.57
C THR A 230 -9.30 -5.60 4.09
N ILE A 231 -8.11 -5.36 4.66
CA ILE A 231 -7.92 -5.28 6.13
C ILE A 231 -8.84 -4.23 6.76
N ASN A 232 -9.07 -3.11 6.07
CA ASN A 232 -9.94 -2.04 6.57
C ASN A 232 -11.43 -2.46 6.74
N LEU A 233 -11.84 -3.61 6.21
CA LEU A 233 -13.19 -4.17 6.39
C LEU A 233 -13.31 -5.02 7.67
N HIS A 234 -12.20 -5.42 8.29
CA HIS A 234 -12.20 -6.42 9.36
C HIS A 234 -11.77 -5.82 10.70
N ASP A 235 -12.52 -6.11 11.77
CA ASP A 235 -12.17 -5.67 13.13
C ASP A 235 -10.99 -6.45 13.73
N VAL A 236 -10.73 -7.67 13.23
CA VAL A 236 -9.69 -8.55 13.74
C VAL A 236 -8.95 -9.29 12.62
N LEU A 237 -7.69 -9.62 12.88
CA LEU A 237 -6.89 -10.59 12.12
C LEU A 237 -6.70 -11.85 12.96
N VAL A 238 -7.01 -13.00 12.37
CA VAL A 238 -6.85 -14.31 13.03
C VAL A 238 -5.50 -14.90 12.61
N GLY A 239 -4.55 -14.98 13.53
CA GLY A 239 -3.24 -15.58 13.29
C GLY A 239 -3.27 -17.09 13.49
N VAL A 240 -2.81 -17.81 12.47
CA VAL A 240 -2.83 -19.28 12.42
C VAL A 240 -1.41 -19.83 12.27
N ARG A 241 -1.05 -20.84 13.06
CA ARG A 241 0.19 -21.59 12.96
C ARG A 241 -0.11 -23.09 13.00
N ASP A 242 0.47 -23.86 12.09
CA ASP A 242 0.28 -25.32 11.98
C ASP A 242 -1.20 -25.74 11.95
N GLY A 243 -2.02 -24.96 11.23
CA GLY A 243 -3.46 -25.20 11.08
C GLY A 243 -4.30 -24.88 12.33
N ARG A 244 -3.73 -24.24 13.36
CA ARG A 244 -4.42 -23.85 14.59
C ARG A 244 -4.40 -22.35 14.81
N VAL A 245 -5.51 -21.81 15.28
CA VAL A 245 -5.58 -20.41 15.72
C VAL A 245 -4.70 -20.24 16.95
N GLU A 246 -3.76 -19.30 16.88
CA GLU A 246 -2.82 -18.99 17.97
C GLU A 246 -3.15 -17.63 18.59
N VAL A 247 -3.54 -16.66 17.76
CA VAL A 247 -3.80 -15.28 18.18
C VAL A 247 -4.97 -14.68 17.41
N VAL A 248 -5.61 -13.69 18.02
CA VAL A 248 -6.57 -12.80 17.37
C VAL A 248 -6.15 -11.37 17.69
N TRP A 249 -5.72 -10.64 16.66
CA TRP A 249 -5.26 -9.25 16.81
C TRP A 249 -6.37 -8.28 16.41
N PRO A 250 -6.68 -7.28 17.23
CA PRO A 250 -7.56 -6.20 16.80
C PRO A 250 -6.90 -5.36 15.71
N VAL A 251 -7.67 -5.01 14.68
CA VAL A 251 -7.29 -3.96 13.72
C VAL A 251 -7.64 -2.62 14.35
N ALA A 252 -6.80 -2.20 15.31
CA ALA A 252 -7.10 -1.07 16.21
C ALA A 252 -7.33 0.27 15.49
N THR A 253 -6.86 0.40 14.24
CA THR A 253 -7.02 1.60 13.41
C THR A 253 -7.97 1.36 12.23
N ARG A 254 -8.89 0.41 12.32
CA ARG A 254 -9.90 0.19 11.28
C ARG A 254 -10.79 1.43 11.12
N GLY A 255 -10.97 1.91 9.89
CA GLY A 255 -11.84 3.06 9.59
C GLY A 255 -11.30 4.40 10.08
N HIS A 256 -10.05 4.45 10.52
CA HIS A 256 -9.38 5.64 11.01
C HIS A 256 -8.80 6.46 9.84
N VAL A 257 -9.71 7.08 9.08
CA VAL A 257 -9.42 7.93 7.91
C VAL A 257 -9.72 9.38 8.31
N TRP A 258 -8.68 10.18 8.56
CA TRP A 258 -8.76 11.54 9.09
C TRP A 258 -7.82 12.50 8.35
#